data_AF-A0A024GLZ1-F1
#
_entry.id   AF-A0A024GLZ1-F1
#
_cell.length_a   1.000
_cell.length_b   1.000
_cell.length_c   1.000
_cell.angle_alpha   90.00
_cell.angle_beta   90.00
_cell.angle_gamma   90.00
#
_symmetry.space_group_name_H-M   'P 1'
#
loop_
_entity.id
_entity.type
_entity.pdbx_description
1 polymer ?
#
loop_
_entity_poly.entity_id
_entity_poly.type
_entity_poly.pdbx_seq_one_letter_code
_entity_poly.pdbx_strand_id
1 'polypeptide(L)'
;MSLILHYNRENGQYKSGQHVYIRVASIQNNWHPFSIASCSLESENETIELTMSVHGYFTMELMRLAKTGMLSSVAVDGFYGSEIEMHPHMIFLAGGTGMVPFLSFLRELEWLVDRKARDNFPESIFIVWTSRDLILLEQYNALLRKIKSSTLWNIDIHIHCTRRESSKIVHITPFTQTTRSITFPRILISSRYRLMVFSSMSLLSMLAVGIVYTIDFDAWWIKQLVVLLSALGALIAGSLMPFFPNGEVSISPTKGLSTLFMADATRTMEVTYGRPQWPSIMRQIQSQMETYDKDDVLDAYICGPEGFYQDVLSSTPSTIPIRYHVKSFAV
;
A
#
# COMPACT_ATOMS: atom_id res chain seq x y z
N MET A 1 3.00 -2.93 11.30
CA MET A 1 1.80 -2.04 11.31
C MET A 1 1.80 -1.27 10.00
N SER A 2 0.64 -1.07 9.38
CA SER A 2 0.49 -0.18 8.23
C SER A 2 -0.40 1.00 8.60
N LEU A 3 -0.01 2.21 8.20
CA LEU A 3 -0.73 3.46 8.40
C LEU A 3 -0.94 4.14 7.05
N ILE A 4 -2.19 4.36 6.67
CA ILE A 4 -2.54 5.02 5.40
C ILE A 4 -2.91 6.47 5.70
N LEU A 5 -2.20 7.42 5.11
CA LEU A 5 -2.44 8.84 5.28
C LEU A 5 -2.89 9.44 3.94
N HIS A 6 -3.88 10.32 3.97
CA HIS A 6 -4.23 11.15 2.81
C HIS A 6 -3.38 12.42 2.81
N TYR A 7 -2.87 12.81 1.66
CA TYR A 7 -2.09 14.03 1.46
C TYR A 7 -2.58 14.77 0.21
N ASN A 8 -2.34 16.07 0.11
CA ASN A 8 -2.64 16.82 -1.11
C ASN A 8 -1.45 16.69 -2.08
N ARG A 9 -1.67 16.20 -3.31
CA ARG A 9 -0.62 16.09 -4.35
C ARG A 9 -0.02 17.43 -4.76
N GLU A 10 -0.71 18.54 -4.56
CA GLU A 10 -0.16 19.88 -4.78
C GLU A 10 1.07 20.17 -3.89
N ASN A 11 1.21 19.46 -2.77
CA ASN A 11 2.37 19.57 -1.89
C ASN A 11 3.59 18.79 -2.38
N GLY A 12 3.50 18.12 -3.53
CA GLY A 12 4.59 17.36 -4.15
C GLY A 12 4.21 15.91 -4.44
N GLN A 13 5.03 15.24 -5.25
CA GLN A 13 4.90 13.81 -5.54
C GLN A 13 6.13 13.07 -5.01
N TYR A 14 5.90 11.88 -4.46
CA TYR A 14 6.96 11.00 -4.01
C TYR A 14 7.32 9.98 -5.08
N LYS A 15 8.50 9.41 -4.92
CA LYS A 15 9.01 8.32 -5.74
C LYS A 15 9.31 7.09 -4.90
N SER A 16 9.39 5.94 -5.56
CA SER A 16 9.68 4.67 -4.88
C SER A 16 11.02 4.70 -4.19
N GLY A 17 11.07 4.24 -2.94
CA GLY A 17 12.26 4.28 -2.10
C GLY A 17 12.39 5.53 -1.20
N GLN A 18 11.54 6.54 -1.37
CA GLN A 18 11.55 7.73 -0.50
C GLN A 18 10.87 7.48 0.85
N HIS A 19 11.16 8.37 1.80
CA HIS A 19 10.62 8.34 3.15
C HIS A 19 10.07 9.72 3.57
N VAL A 20 9.28 9.72 4.64
CA VAL A 20 8.74 10.92 5.28
C VAL A 20 9.09 10.94 6.75
N TYR A 21 9.11 12.12 7.36
CA TYR A 21 9.09 12.28 8.80
C TYR A 21 7.65 12.51 9.23
N ILE A 22 7.20 11.78 10.24
CA ILE A 22 5.90 12.02 10.87
C ILE A 22 6.08 12.53 12.30
N ARG A 23 5.15 13.36 12.74
CA ARG A 23 5.04 13.84 14.11
C ARG A 23 3.60 13.78 14.58
N VAL A 24 3.40 13.23 15.76
CA VAL A 24 2.09 13.09 16.39
C VAL A 24 2.13 13.76 17.76
N ALA A 25 1.61 14.99 17.82
CA ALA A 25 1.71 15.84 19.00
C ALA A 25 1.11 15.21 20.27
N SER A 26 0.12 14.33 20.13
CA SER A 26 -0.50 13.61 21.25
C SER A 26 0.38 12.49 21.84
N ILE A 27 1.46 12.10 21.17
CA ILE A 27 2.40 11.07 21.63
C ILE A 27 3.71 11.72 22.08
N GLN A 28 4.38 12.41 21.15
CA GLN A 28 5.66 13.06 21.36
C GLN A 28 5.87 14.13 20.29
N ASN A 29 6.47 15.27 20.66
CA ASN A 29 6.73 16.39 19.75
C ASN A 29 8.04 16.26 18.95
N ASN A 30 8.41 15.03 18.57
CA ASN A 30 9.60 14.75 17.77
C ASN A 30 9.21 14.19 16.40
N TRP A 31 10.07 14.40 15.41
CA TRP A 31 9.92 13.86 14.07
C TRP A 31 10.54 12.47 13.98
N HIS A 32 9.80 11.52 13.41
CA HIS A 32 10.21 10.13 13.26
C HIS A 32 10.18 9.72 11.79
N PRO A 33 11.29 9.21 11.21
CA PRO A 33 11.34 8.85 9.80
C PRO A 33 10.70 7.48 9.54
N PHE A 34 9.95 7.36 8.44
CA PHE A 34 9.39 6.10 7.96
C PHE A 34 9.37 6.05 6.43
N SER A 35 9.79 4.91 5.87
CA SER A 35 9.73 4.67 4.43
C SER A 35 8.29 4.52 3.94
N ILE A 36 8.04 5.00 2.73
CA ILE A 36 6.76 4.85 2.05
C ILE A 36 6.72 3.45 1.43
N ALA A 37 5.63 2.73 1.66
CA ALA A 37 5.38 1.38 1.14
C ALA A 37 4.51 1.39 -0.14
N SER A 38 3.72 2.45 -0.35
CA SER A 38 2.88 2.61 -1.53
C SER A 38 3.69 3.12 -2.74
N CYS A 39 3.12 3.00 -3.93
CA CYS A 39 3.63 3.64 -5.15
C CYS A 39 2.80 4.91 -5.45
N SER A 40 3.46 5.99 -5.90
CA SER A 40 2.78 7.24 -6.24
C SER A 40 1.88 7.12 -7.47
N LEU A 41 2.24 6.25 -8.42
CA LEU A 41 1.47 5.98 -9.64
C LEU A 41 0.13 5.27 -9.35
N GLU A 42 0.10 4.40 -8.35
CA GLU A 42 -1.09 3.66 -7.91
C GLU A 42 -2.13 4.56 -7.25
N SER A 43 -1.69 5.64 -6.61
CA SER A 43 -2.47 6.36 -5.62
C SER A 43 -3.47 7.35 -6.22
N GLU A 44 -4.49 6.87 -6.92
CA GLU A 44 -5.60 7.71 -7.43
C GLU A 44 -6.30 8.51 -6.31
N ASN A 45 -6.19 8.02 -5.06
CA ASN A 45 -6.83 8.59 -3.87
C ASN A 45 -5.91 9.48 -3.01
N GLU A 46 -4.76 9.90 -3.54
CA GLU A 46 -3.79 10.78 -2.87
C GLU A 46 -3.40 10.29 -1.46
N THR A 47 -3.03 9.02 -1.38
CA THR A 47 -2.59 8.34 -0.17
C THR A 47 -1.10 8.00 -0.18
N ILE A 48 -0.52 8.01 1.02
CA ILE A 48 0.76 7.35 1.34
C ILE A 48 0.51 6.24 2.34
N GLU A 49 1.08 5.07 2.09
CA GLU A 49 1.09 3.96 3.04
C GLU A 49 2.45 3.90 3.74
N LEU A 50 2.46 3.98 5.06
CA LEU A 50 3.66 3.81 5.88
C LEU A 50 3.60 2.44 6.55
N THR A 51 4.54 1.56 6.23
CA THR A 51 4.70 0.29 6.93
C THR A 51 5.87 0.37 7.88
N MET A 52 5.62 0.09 9.15
CA MET A 52 6.63 0.20 10.20
C MET A 52 6.55 -0.96 11.18
N SER A 53 7.71 -1.23 11.78
CA SER A 53 7.86 -2.20 12.84
C SER A 53 7.56 -1.51 14.18
N VAL A 54 7.06 -2.28 15.14
CA VAL A 54 6.52 -1.71 16.38
C VAL A 54 7.55 -1.91 17.47
N HIS A 55 8.39 -0.90 17.61
CA HIS A 55 9.51 -0.87 18.55
C HIS A 55 9.57 0.50 19.25
N GLY A 56 9.66 0.47 20.57
CA GLY A 56 9.73 1.65 21.41
C GLY A 56 8.38 2.33 21.67
N TYR A 57 8.43 3.40 22.46
CA TYR A 57 7.23 4.09 22.96
C TYR A 57 6.39 4.70 21.83
N PHE A 58 7.02 5.43 20.90
CA PHE A 58 6.32 6.18 19.86
C PHE A 58 5.45 5.28 18.97
N THR A 59 6.04 4.22 18.39
CA THR A 59 5.32 3.33 17.45
C THR A 59 4.27 2.47 18.15
N MET A 60 4.51 2.09 19.41
CA MET A 60 3.53 1.36 20.23
C MET A 60 2.29 2.22 20.53
N GLU A 61 2.50 3.47 20.94
CA GLU A 61 1.40 4.39 21.20
C GLU A 61 0.68 4.81 19.91
N LEU A 62 1.43 4.99 18.82
CA LEU A 62 0.85 5.24 17.49
C LEU A 62 -0.08 4.10 17.07
N MET A 63 0.34 2.85 17.24
CA MET A 63 -0.52 1.70 16.99
C MET A 63 -1.77 1.72 17.87
N ARG A 64 -1.59 2.00 19.17
CA ARG A 64 -2.71 2.04 20.13
C ARG A 64 -3.75 3.09 19.73
N LEU A 65 -3.30 4.31 19.42
CA LEU A 65 -4.17 5.40 18.98
C LEU A 65 -4.85 5.10 17.63
N ALA A 66 -4.12 4.52 16.67
CA ALA A 66 -4.69 4.12 15.39
C ALA A 66 -5.78 3.04 15.57
N LYS A 67 -5.50 1.99 16.36
CA LYS A 67 -6.45 0.90 16.62
C LYS A 67 -7.70 1.34 17.39
N THR A 68 -7.57 2.35 18.24
CA THR A 68 -8.68 2.90 19.03
C THR A 68 -9.44 4.01 18.29
N GLY A 69 -9.00 4.41 17.09
CA GLY A 69 -9.59 5.52 16.35
C GLY A 69 -9.35 6.90 16.98
N MET A 70 -8.42 7.00 17.92
CA MET A 70 -8.08 8.24 18.64
C MET A 70 -6.91 9.00 18.01
N LEU A 71 -6.36 8.50 16.90
CA LEU A 71 -5.32 9.21 16.16
C LEU A 71 -5.94 10.39 15.40
N SER A 72 -5.78 11.60 15.93
CA SER A 72 -6.49 12.79 15.44
C SER A 72 -5.73 13.55 14.34
N SER A 73 -4.45 13.83 14.54
CA SER A 73 -3.62 14.58 13.58
C SER A 73 -2.20 14.04 13.53
N VAL A 74 -1.72 13.84 12.30
CA VAL A 74 -0.36 13.43 12.00
C VAL A 74 0.23 14.52 11.12
N ALA A 75 1.25 15.22 11.60
CA ALA A 75 2.02 16.11 10.76
C ALA A 75 3.01 15.27 9.96
N VAL A 76 3.12 15.55 8.66
CA VAL A 76 4.02 14.84 7.73
C VAL A 76 4.94 15.88 7.10
N ASP A 77 6.22 15.56 7.05
CA ASP A 77 7.25 16.35 6.39
C ASP A 77 8.04 15.45 5.41
N GLY A 78 8.21 15.91 4.18
CA GLY A 78 8.77 15.09 3.10
C GLY A 78 8.52 15.68 1.70
N PHE A 79 8.96 15.01 0.64
CA PHE A 79 9.55 13.66 0.60
C PHE A 79 11.09 13.67 0.61
N TYR A 80 11.70 12.76 1.39
CA TYR A 80 13.14 12.68 1.58
C TYR A 80 13.73 11.37 1.04
N GLY A 81 15.04 11.36 0.81
CA GLY A 81 15.77 10.22 0.26
C GLY A 81 15.76 10.16 -1.27
N SER A 82 16.61 9.30 -1.81
CA SER A 82 16.74 9.09 -3.25
C SER A 82 15.76 8.03 -3.74
N GLU A 83 15.26 8.21 -4.96
CA GLU A 83 14.45 7.19 -5.62
C GLU A 83 15.26 5.92 -5.89
N ILE A 84 14.61 4.77 -5.95
CA ILE A 84 15.19 3.55 -6.51
C ILE A 84 15.12 3.67 -8.02
N GLU A 85 16.29 3.78 -8.65
CA GLU A 85 16.39 3.87 -10.10
C GLU A 85 16.31 2.46 -10.69
N MET A 86 15.62 2.35 -11.83
CA MET A 86 15.47 1.10 -12.53
C MET A 86 16.75 0.77 -13.31
N HIS A 87 17.26 -0.45 -13.12
CA HIS A 87 18.42 -0.98 -13.82
C HIS A 87 18.09 -2.36 -14.42
N PRO A 88 18.84 -2.82 -15.43
CA PRO A 88 18.60 -4.13 -16.06
C PRO A 88 18.66 -5.29 -15.06
N HIS A 89 19.65 -5.29 -14.16
CA HIS A 89 19.81 -6.33 -13.15
C HIS A 89 19.84 -5.72 -11.76
N MET A 90 18.88 -6.10 -10.92
CA MET A 90 18.70 -5.50 -9.60
C MET A 90 18.67 -6.57 -8.52
N ILE A 91 19.29 -6.29 -7.38
CA ILE A 91 19.18 -7.14 -6.18
C ILE A 91 18.74 -6.31 -4.96
N PHE A 92 17.68 -6.79 -4.30
CA PHE A 92 17.11 -6.23 -3.08
C PHE A 92 17.46 -7.13 -1.90
N LEU A 93 18.31 -6.64 -1.00
CA LEU A 93 18.77 -7.34 0.20
C LEU A 93 18.17 -6.65 1.43
N ALA A 94 17.16 -7.29 2.05
CA ALA A 94 16.37 -6.66 3.09
C ALA A 94 16.31 -7.43 4.41
N GLY A 95 16.37 -6.69 5.52
CA GLY A 95 16.12 -7.19 6.87
C GLY A 95 14.93 -6.50 7.54
N GLY A 96 13.92 -7.27 7.93
CA GLY A 96 12.71 -6.78 8.62
C GLY A 96 11.95 -5.76 7.78
N THR A 97 11.68 -4.58 8.35
CA THR A 97 11.05 -3.44 7.63
C THR A 97 11.98 -2.73 6.66
N GLY A 98 13.26 -3.11 6.58
CA GLY A 98 14.15 -2.63 5.53
C GLY A 98 13.69 -3.01 4.12
N MET A 99 12.74 -3.93 3.98
CA MET A 99 12.11 -4.26 2.70
C MET A 99 11.13 -3.18 2.20
N VAL A 100 10.62 -2.32 3.09
CA VAL A 100 9.55 -1.35 2.76
C VAL A 100 9.87 -0.43 1.56
N PRO A 101 11.07 0.18 1.45
CA PRO A 101 11.45 0.94 0.27
C PRO A 101 11.36 0.13 -1.03
N PHE A 102 11.76 -1.16 -0.97
CA PHE A 102 11.74 -2.05 -2.12
C PHE A 102 10.31 -2.48 -2.46
N LEU A 103 9.43 -2.63 -1.47
CA LEU A 103 8.00 -2.93 -1.71
C LEU A 103 7.31 -1.80 -2.48
N SER A 104 7.66 -0.55 -2.20
CA SER A 104 7.17 0.61 -2.97
C SER A 104 7.55 0.51 -4.45
N PHE A 105 8.81 0.16 -4.75
CA PHE A 105 9.27 -0.08 -6.11
C PHE A 105 8.61 -1.31 -6.77
N LEU A 106 8.42 -2.39 -6.03
CA LEU A 106 7.71 -3.58 -6.56
C LEU A 106 6.25 -3.26 -6.90
N ARG A 107 5.57 -2.41 -6.12
CA ARG A 107 4.22 -1.92 -6.47
C ARG A 107 4.22 -1.04 -7.71
N GLU A 108 5.27 -0.26 -7.92
CA GLU A 108 5.46 0.50 -9.16
C GLU A 108 5.54 -0.44 -10.37
N LEU A 109 6.36 -1.50 -10.29
CA LEU A 109 6.43 -2.52 -11.34
C LEU A 109 5.07 -3.19 -11.56
N GLU A 110 4.38 -3.60 -10.50
CA GLU A 110 3.02 -4.16 -10.58
C GLU A 110 2.08 -3.25 -11.38
N TRP A 111 2.06 -1.97 -11.03
CA TRP A 111 1.20 -0.98 -11.67
C TRP A 111 1.52 -0.80 -13.16
N LEU A 112 2.81 -0.75 -13.50
CA LEU A 112 3.28 -0.61 -14.89
C LEU A 112 2.86 -1.81 -15.74
N VAL A 113 2.96 -3.01 -15.18
CA VAL A 113 2.52 -4.25 -15.84
C VAL A 113 1.02 -4.25 -16.08
N ASP A 114 0.21 -3.90 -15.07
CA ASP A 114 -1.25 -3.89 -15.18
C ASP A 114 -1.75 -2.93 -16.26
N ARG A 115 -1.07 -1.79 -16.44
CA ARG A 115 -1.44 -0.77 -17.43
C ARG A 115 -0.79 -0.98 -18.79
N LYS A 116 -0.01 -2.05 -18.97
CA LYS A 116 0.74 -2.35 -20.20
C LYS A 116 1.55 -1.13 -20.67
N ALA A 117 2.13 -0.39 -19.72
CA ALA A 117 2.96 0.76 -20.03
C ALA A 117 4.14 0.31 -20.91
N ARG A 118 4.49 1.11 -21.91
CA ARG A 118 5.72 0.91 -22.69
C ARG A 118 6.89 1.51 -21.92
N ASP A 119 7.15 0.98 -20.74
CA ASP A 119 8.35 1.30 -19.98
C ASP A 119 9.38 0.19 -20.15
N ASN A 120 10.65 0.56 -20.00
CA ASN A 120 11.70 -0.42 -19.84
C ASN A 120 11.46 -1.12 -18.50
N PHE A 121 11.49 -2.45 -18.49
CA PHE A 121 11.44 -3.25 -17.27
C PHE A 121 12.85 -3.77 -16.96
N PRO A 122 13.14 -4.13 -15.70
CA PRO A 122 14.35 -4.88 -15.39
C PRO A 122 14.37 -6.20 -16.16
N GLU A 123 15.56 -6.64 -16.57
CA GLU A 123 15.76 -7.98 -17.15
C GLU A 123 15.80 -9.04 -16.05
N SER A 124 16.40 -8.73 -14.91
CA SER A 124 16.41 -9.61 -13.74
C SER A 124 16.25 -8.89 -12.40
N ILE A 125 15.51 -9.55 -11.50
CA ILE A 125 15.26 -9.08 -10.14
C ILE A 125 15.59 -10.20 -9.16
N PHE A 126 16.48 -9.92 -8.21
CA PHE A 126 16.82 -10.82 -7.13
C PHE A 126 16.33 -10.24 -5.81
N ILE A 127 15.62 -11.02 -5.01
CA ILE A 127 15.11 -10.58 -3.70
C ILE A 127 15.60 -11.54 -2.63
N VAL A 128 16.29 -11.01 -1.62
CA VAL A 128 16.60 -11.75 -0.40
C VAL A 128 16.01 -11.00 0.79
N TRP A 129 14.95 -11.56 1.37
CA TRP A 129 14.24 -10.94 2.48
C TRP A 129 14.32 -11.79 3.74
N THR A 130 14.96 -11.26 4.77
CA THR A 130 15.01 -11.85 6.10
C THR A 130 14.03 -11.13 7.03
N SER A 131 13.17 -11.87 7.75
CA SER A 131 12.26 -11.26 8.71
C SER A 131 12.00 -12.19 9.90
N ARG A 132 11.65 -11.60 11.06
CA ARG A 132 11.09 -12.33 12.21
C ARG A 132 9.57 -12.22 12.28
N ASP A 133 9.01 -11.25 11.55
CA ASP A 133 7.60 -10.91 11.55
C ASP A 133 6.91 -11.63 10.37
N LEU A 134 6.22 -12.71 10.68
CA LEU A 134 5.44 -13.49 9.71
C LEU A 134 4.24 -12.70 9.17
N ILE A 135 3.68 -11.80 9.97
CA ILE A 135 2.52 -10.99 9.55
C ILE A 135 2.95 -10.02 8.45
N LEU A 136 4.14 -9.44 8.59
CA LEU A 136 4.71 -8.60 7.53
C LEU A 136 4.93 -9.38 6.23
N LEU A 137 5.45 -10.62 6.30
CA LEU A 137 5.63 -11.46 5.11
C LEU A 137 4.28 -11.82 4.48
N GLU A 138 3.28 -12.20 5.28
CA GLU A 138 1.94 -12.55 4.83
C GLU A 138 1.24 -11.37 4.15
N GLN A 139 1.37 -10.16 4.72
CA GLN A 139 0.79 -8.92 4.17
C GLN A 139 1.21 -8.66 2.71
N TYR A 140 2.45 -8.97 2.35
CA TYR A 140 3.00 -8.68 1.01
C TYR A 140 3.11 -9.91 0.10
N ASN A 141 2.61 -11.07 0.54
CA ASN A 141 2.66 -12.31 -0.22
C ASN A 141 1.93 -12.21 -1.58
N ALA A 142 0.80 -11.48 -1.64
CA ALA A 142 0.06 -11.29 -2.88
C ALA A 142 0.87 -10.52 -3.93
N LEU A 143 1.48 -9.39 -3.52
CA LEU A 143 2.38 -8.59 -4.36
C LEU A 143 3.54 -9.45 -4.88
N LEU A 144 4.25 -10.13 -3.98
CA LEU A 144 5.42 -10.92 -4.37
C LEU A 144 5.07 -12.08 -5.33
N ARG A 145 3.92 -12.73 -5.13
CA ARG A 145 3.41 -13.76 -6.07
C ARG A 145 3.12 -13.17 -7.44
N LYS A 146 2.53 -11.99 -7.51
CA LYS A 146 2.23 -11.34 -8.79
C LYS A 146 3.51 -10.97 -9.52
N ILE A 147 4.48 -10.38 -8.82
CA ILE A 147 5.80 -10.06 -9.38
C ILE A 147 6.50 -11.34 -9.86
N LYS A 148 6.47 -12.42 -9.07
CA LYS A 148 7.05 -13.72 -9.47
C LYS A 148 6.36 -14.36 -10.68
N SER A 149 5.08 -14.07 -10.90
CA SER A 149 4.32 -14.63 -12.02
C SER A 149 4.48 -13.90 -13.34
N SER A 150 5.10 -12.71 -13.32
CA SER A 150 5.40 -11.93 -14.52
C SER A 150 6.44 -12.64 -15.39
N THR A 151 6.28 -12.58 -16.71
CA THR A 151 7.25 -13.08 -17.69
C THR A 151 8.17 -11.98 -18.23
N LEU A 152 8.02 -10.75 -17.75
CA LEU A 152 8.77 -9.58 -18.24
C LEU A 152 10.20 -9.52 -17.71
N TRP A 153 10.50 -10.26 -16.65
CA TRP A 153 11.80 -10.31 -16.00
C TRP A 153 12.08 -11.73 -15.51
N ASN A 154 13.37 -12.08 -15.39
CA ASN A 154 13.81 -13.23 -14.62
C ASN A 154 13.81 -12.87 -13.13
N ILE A 155 13.22 -13.69 -12.26
CA ILE A 155 13.12 -13.38 -10.84
C ILE A 155 13.40 -14.57 -9.94
N ASP A 156 14.26 -14.33 -8.96
CA ASP A 156 14.57 -15.27 -7.90
C ASP A 156 14.32 -14.60 -6.53
N ILE A 157 13.57 -15.29 -5.67
CA ILE A 157 13.15 -14.74 -4.38
C ILE A 157 13.42 -15.73 -3.25
N HIS A 158 14.30 -15.31 -2.34
CA HIS A 158 14.71 -16.02 -1.15
C HIS A 158 14.10 -15.36 0.08
N ILE A 159 13.16 -16.04 0.75
CA ILE A 159 12.56 -15.55 2.01
C ILE A 159 13.08 -16.39 3.17
N HIS A 160 13.58 -15.72 4.20
CA HIS A 160 14.13 -16.35 5.40
C HIS A 160 13.42 -15.87 6.67
N CYS A 161 12.70 -16.78 7.33
CA CYS A 161 12.10 -16.54 8.64
C CYS A 161 13.11 -16.85 9.75
N THR A 162 13.57 -15.81 10.45
CA THR A 162 14.62 -15.92 11.50
C THR A 162 14.05 -16.03 12.92
N ARG A 163 12.73 -16.22 13.06
CA ARG A 163 12.08 -16.42 14.37
C ARG A 163 12.59 -17.73 14.98
N ARG A 164 13.16 -17.68 16.19
CA ARG A 164 13.41 -18.90 16.97
C ARG A 164 12.07 -19.51 17.36
N GLU A 165 11.89 -20.82 17.13
CA GLU A 165 10.80 -21.58 17.72
C GLU A 165 10.96 -21.55 19.26
N SER A 166 10.37 -20.55 19.90
CA SER A 166 10.05 -20.65 21.32
C SER A 166 8.79 -21.50 21.41
N SER A 167 8.92 -22.72 21.90
CA SER A 167 7.87 -23.68 22.17
C SER A 167 6.65 -23.00 22.80
N LYS A 168 5.66 -22.67 21.97
CA LYS A 168 4.26 -22.38 22.29
C LYS A 168 3.56 -22.31 20.94
N ILE A 169 2.96 -23.43 20.56
CA ILE A 169 1.94 -23.48 19.51
C ILE A 169 0.82 -22.57 20.00
N VAL A 170 0.86 -21.31 19.58
CA VAL A 170 -0.32 -20.45 19.62
C VAL A 170 -1.18 -20.99 18.49
N HIS A 171 -2.33 -21.55 18.83
CA HIS A 171 -3.35 -21.89 17.83
C HIS A 171 -3.69 -20.62 17.06
N ILE A 172 -3.12 -20.49 15.87
CA ILE A 172 -3.48 -19.45 14.90
C ILE A 172 -4.85 -19.89 14.40
N THR A 173 -5.90 -19.37 15.03
CA THR A 173 -7.19 -19.24 14.36
C THR A 173 -6.92 -18.38 13.11
N PRO A 174 -7.45 -18.73 11.93
CA PRO A 174 -7.32 -17.90 10.76
C PRO A 174 -7.81 -16.50 11.14
N PHE A 175 -6.86 -15.56 11.24
CA PHE A 175 -7.17 -14.17 11.35
C PHE A 175 -7.75 -13.81 9.99
N THR A 176 -9.07 -13.87 9.90
CA THR A 176 -9.79 -13.16 8.86
C THR A 176 -9.36 -11.71 9.01
N GLN A 177 -8.42 -11.28 8.17
CA GLN A 177 -8.28 -9.87 7.86
C GLN A 177 -9.65 -9.46 7.33
N THR A 178 -10.49 -8.97 8.25
CA THR A 178 -11.31 -7.83 7.89
C THR A 178 -10.27 -6.77 7.61
N THR A 179 -9.93 -6.58 6.33
CA THR A 179 -9.22 -5.40 5.86
C THR A 179 -10.15 -4.23 6.16
N ARG A 180 -10.24 -3.83 7.43
CA ARG A 180 -10.59 -2.48 7.77
C ARG A 180 -9.35 -1.72 7.38
N SER A 181 -9.29 -1.31 6.10
CA SER A 181 -8.65 -0.04 5.81
C SER A 181 -9.22 0.91 6.85
N ILE A 182 -8.39 1.35 7.79
CA ILE A 182 -8.75 2.47 8.63
C ILE A 182 -8.62 3.67 7.70
N THR A 183 -9.61 3.81 6.82
CA THR A 183 -9.82 4.99 6.03
C THR A 183 -10.17 6.05 7.05
N PHE A 184 -9.24 6.97 7.30
CA PHE A 184 -9.56 8.14 8.11
C PHE A 184 -10.81 8.79 7.50
N PRO A 185 -11.81 9.18 8.31
CA PRO A 185 -12.84 10.05 7.81
C PRO A 185 -12.12 11.30 7.30
N ARG A 186 -12.31 11.59 6.01
CA ARG A 186 -11.88 12.81 5.32
C ARG A 186 -11.72 13.96 6.30
N ILE A 187 -10.49 14.46 6.43
CA ILE A 187 -10.26 15.84 6.87
C ILE A 187 -11.18 16.73 6.03
N LEU A 188 -11.95 17.58 6.71
CA LEU A 188 -13.07 18.36 6.20
C LEU A 188 -12.89 18.80 4.74
N ILE A 189 -13.66 18.20 3.84
CA ILE A 189 -13.97 18.85 2.57
C ILE A 189 -14.82 20.06 2.92
N SER A 190 -14.25 21.23 2.64
CA SER A 190 -14.90 22.53 2.79
C SER A 190 -16.35 22.49 2.28
N SER A 191 -17.22 23.20 2.97
CA SER A 191 -18.68 23.23 2.78
C SER A 191 -19.16 23.68 1.39
N ARG A 192 -18.26 23.89 0.41
CA ARG A 192 -18.57 24.45 -0.90
C ARG A 192 -19.28 23.49 -1.85
N TYR A 193 -18.94 22.19 -1.84
CA TYR A 193 -19.59 21.22 -2.74
C TYR A 193 -21.02 20.85 -2.29
N ARG A 194 -21.28 20.82 -0.98
CA ARG A 194 -22.65 20.64 -0.46
C ARG A 194 -23.53 21.84 -0.83
N LEU A 195 -23.03 23.07 -0.65
CA LEU A 195 -23.72 24.29 -1.06
C LEU A 195 -23.97 24.36 -2.57
N MET A 196 -23.02 23.93 -3.41
CA MET A 196 -23.21 23.90 -4.87
C MET A 196 -24.33 22.94 -5.29
N VAL A 197 -24.38 21.72 -4.76
CA VAL A 197 -25.43 20.74 -5.10
C VAL A 197 -26.81 21.19 -4.59
N PHE A 198 -26.89 21.82 -3.41
CA PHE A 198 -28.13 22.45 -2.94
C PHE A 198 -28.57 23.61 -3.84
N SER A 199 -27.64 24.44 -4.30
CA SER A 199 -27.95 25.58 -5.18
C SER A 199 -28.45 25.13 -6.56
N SER A 200 -27.85 24.09 -7.15
CA SER A 200 -28.24 23.61 -8.48
C SER A 200 -29.60 22.92 -8.49
N MET A 201 -29.93 22.15 -7.45
CA MET A 201 -31.25 21.50 -7.34
C MET A 201 -32.36 22.50 -7.01
N SER A 202 -32.05 23.55 -6.23
CA SER A 202 -32.99 24.66 -5.99
C SER A 202 -33.28 25.46 -7.26
N LEU A 203 -32.26 25.69 -8.09
CA LEU A 203 -32.41 26.35 -9.40
C LEU A 203 -33.24 25.51 -10.37
N LEU A 204 -33.02 24.19 -10.43
CA LEU A 204 -33.83 23.28 -11.26
C LEU A 204 -35.30 23.26 -10.82
N SER A 205 -35.55 23.26 -9.51
CA SER A 205 -36.89 23.31 -8.94
C SER A 205 -37.59 24.64 -9.25
N MET A 206 -36.89 25.79 -9.12
CA MET A 206 -37.43 27.09 -9.53
C MET A 206 -37.74 27.15 -11.03
N LEU A 207 -36.87 26.58 -11.88
CA LEU A 207 -37.12 26.50 -13.33
C LEU A 207 -38.34 25.64 -13.65
N ALA A 208 -38.49 24.49 -13.00
CA ALA A 208 -39.66 23.62 -13.18
C ALA A 208 -40.96 24.33 -12.77
N VAL A 209 -40.97 25.04 -11.64
CA VAL A 209 -42.13 25.86 -11.22
C VAL A 209 -42.40 26.99 -12.20
N GLY A 210 -41.36 27.66 -12.71
CA GLY A 210 -41.49 28.70 -13.73
C GLY A 210 -42.12 28.19 -15.03
N ILE A 211 -41.67 27.02 -15.52
CA ILE A 211 -42.22 26.38 -16.72
C ILE A 211 -43.70 26.01 -16.50
N VAL A 212 -44.06 25.44 -15.35
CA VAL A 212 -45.45 25.12 -15.01
C VAL A 212 -46.34 26.37 -15.00
N TYR A 213 -45.80 27.51 -14.58
CA TYR A 213 -46.57 28.76 -14.54
C TYR A 213 -46.84 29.34 -15.95
N THR A 214 -46.01 29.00 -16.94
CA THR A 214 -46.22 29.41 -18.34
C THR A 214 -47.25 28.56 -19.09
N ILE A 215 -47.68 27.44 -18.50
CA ILE A 215 -48.69 26.56 -19.09
C ILE A 215 -50.06 26.96 -18.52
N ASP A 216 -50.98 27.34 -19.39
CA ASP A 216 -52.35 27.64 -18.98
C ASP A 216 -53.16 26.35 -18.82
N PHE A 217 -53.64 26.15 -17.59
CA PHE A 217 -54.53 25.07 -17.22
C PHE A 217 -55.91 25.67 -16.93
N ASP A 218 -56.96 25.08 -17.50
CA ASP A 218 -58.34 25.54 -17.36
C ASP A 218 -58.87 25.46 -15.91
N ALA A 219 -58.26 24.59 -15.09
CA ALA A 219 -58.66 24.39 -13.71
C ALA A 219 -57.62 24.96 -12.73
N TRP A 220 -58.03 25.97 -11.96
CA TRP A 220 -57.18 26.70 -11.01
C TRP A 220 -56.50 25.79 -9.96
N TRP A 221 -57.18 24.72 -9.52
CA TRP A 221 -56.64 23.79 -8.51
C TRP A 221 -55.50 22.90 -9.04
N ILE A 222 -55.41 22.69 -10.37
CA ILE A 222 -54.35 21.87 -10.98
C ILE A 222 -53.00 22.60 -10.87
N LYS A 223 -52.97 23.92 -11.08
CA LYS A 223 -51.75 24.73 -10.92
C LYS A 223 -51.19 24.61 -9.49
N GLN A 224 -52.07 24.64 -8.48
CA GLN A 224 -51.69 24.48 -7.07
C GLN A 224 -51.18 23.07 -6.76
N LEU A 225 -51.81 22.03 -7.32
CA LEU A 225 -51.40 20.64 -7.12
C LEU A 225 -50.00 20.36 -7.70
N VAL A 226 -49.72 20.85 -8.90
CA VAL A 226 -48.42 20.61 -9.58
C VAL A 226 -47.28 21.31 -8.82
N VAL A 227 -47.51 22.54 -8.35
CA VAL A 227 -46.52 23.25 -7.52
C VAL A 227 -46.24 22.48 -6.23
N LEU A 228 -47.29 21.96 -5.57
CA LEU A 228 -47.16 21.22 -4.32
C LEU A 228 -46.42 19.88 -4.53
N LEU A 229 -46.69 19.17 -5.62
CA LEU A 229 -45.97 17.94 -5.99
C LEU A 229 -44.49 18.20 -6.33
N SER A 230 -44.18 19.32 -6.99
CA SER A 230 -42.78 19.69 -7.28
C SER A 230 -41.99 20.02 -6.00
N ALA A 231 -42.62 20.71 -5.04
CA ALA A 231 -42.03 21.01 -3.74
C ALA A 231 -41.81 19.73 -2.92
N LEU A 232 -42.76 18.80 -2.95
CA LEU A 232 -42.64 17.51 -2.27
C LEU A 232 -41.55 16.64 -2.88
N GLY A 233 -41.42 16.63 -4.21
CA GLY A 233 -40.35 15.93 -4.92
C GLY A 233 -38.95 16.44 -4.56
N ALA A 234 -38.78 17.76 -4.42
CA ALA A 234 -37.52 18.36 -3.98
C ALA A 234 -37.16 17.98 -2.52
N LEU A 235 -38.17 17.92 -1.64
CA LEU A 235 -38.01 17.49 -0.24
C LEU A 235 -37.60 16.01 -0.13
N ILE A 236 -38.17 15.14 -0.96
CA ILE A 236 -37.86 13.71 -1.00
C ILE A 236 -36.47 13.47 -1.62
N ALA A 237 -36.14 14.17 -2.71
CA ALA A 237 -34.81 14.08 -3.33
C ALA A 237 -33.70 14.58 -2.39
N GLY A 238 -33.96 15.65 -1.63
CA GLY A 238 -33.03 16.16 -0.61
C GLY A 238 -32.85 15.23 0.59
N SER A 239 -33.87 14.45 0.96
CA SER A 239 -33.83 13.52 2.09
C SER A 239 -33.28 12.12 1.76
N LEU A 240 -33.29 11.71 0.49
CA LEU A 240 -32.72 10.43 0.01
C LEU A 240 -31.21 10.48 -0.26
N MET A 241 -30.60 11.67 -0.30
CA MET A 241 -29.15 11.85 -0.53
C MET A 241 -28.19 11.19 0.49
N PRO A 242 -28.57 10.78 1.73
CA PRO A 242 -27.70 9.97 2.58
C PRO A 242 -27.77 8.46 2.30
N PHE A 243 -28.66 7.98 1.42
CA PHE A 243 -29.00 6.55 1.28
C PHE A 243 -28.78 5.97 -0.13
N PHE A 244 -27.70 6.37 -0.82
CA PHE A 244 -27.14 5.50 -1.86
C PHE A 244 -26.17 4.54 -1.17
N PRO A 245 -26.50 3.24 -1.02
CA PRO A 245 -25.56 2.27 -0.52
C PRO A 245 -24.52 2.03 -1.60
N ASN A 246 -23.24 2.29 -1.27
CA ASN A 246 -22.14 1.64 -1.95
C ASN A 246 -22.43 0.13 -1.90
N GLY A 247 -22.48 -0.53 -3.06
CA GLY A 247 -22.85 -1.93 -3.17
C GLY A 247 -21.96 -2.82 -2.31
N GLU A 248 -22.46 -3.24 -1.15
CA GLU A 248 -21.96 -4.39 -0.41
C GLU A 248 -22.72 -5.62 -0.90
N VAL A 249 -22.05 -6.48 -1.67
CA VAL A 249 -22.51 -7.83 -1.94
C VAL A 249 -22.31 -8.64 -0.65
N SER A 250 -23.38 -8.83 0.11
CA SER A 250 -23.42 -9.72 1.26
C SER A 250 -23.56 -11.18 0.82
N ILE A 251 -22.59 -12.04 1.15
CA ILE A 251 -22.75 -13.50 1.11
C ILE A 251 -22.84 -14.00 2.56
N SER A 252 -23.92 -14.72 2.86
CA SER A 252 -24.28 -15.30 4.15
C SER A 252 -23.34 -16.46 4.56
N PRO A 253 -23.10 -16.71 5.86
CA PRO A 253 -22.16 -17.74 6.30
C PRO A 253 -22.87 -19.10 6.42
N THR A 254 -22.43 -20.08 5.65
CA THR A 254 -22.77 -21.49 5.90
C THR A 254 -21.55 -22.29 6.35
N LYS A 255 -21.61 -22.65 7.63
CA LYS A 255 -20.99 -23.79 8.35
C LYS A 255 -20.15 -24.78 7.54
N GLY A 256 -18.98 -25.14 8.08
CA GLY A 256 -18.33 -26.42 7.75
C GLY A 256 -16.86 -26.51 8.12
N LEU A 257 -16.58 -26.95 9.36
CA LEU A 257 -15.35 -27.64 9.78
C LEU A 257 -15.06 -28.75 8.75
N SER A 258 -13.86 -28.92 8.17
CA SER A 258 -12.72 -29.68 8.71
C SER A 258 -11.73 -29.87 7.55
N THR A 259 -10.42 -29.86 7.85
CA THR A 259 -9.34 -30.59 7.13
C THR A 259 -9.38 -30.61 5.59
N LEU A 260 -8.49 -29.86 4.91
CA LEU A 260 -7.87 -30.31 3.64
C LEU A 260 -6.76 -29.34 3.15
N PHE A 261 -5.55 -29.89 2.98
CA PHE A 261 -4.41 -29.46 2.13
C PHE A 261 -3.61 -28.18 2.53
N MET A 262 -2.29 -28.16 2.79
CA MET A 262 -1.14 -29.08 2.59
C MET A 262 -1.10 -29.84 1.25
N ALA A 263 -1.53 -29.18 0.18
CA ALA A 263 -1.15 -29.48 -1.21
C ALA A 263 -1.69 -28.36 -2.11
N ASP A 264 -0.88 -27.33 -2.32
CA ASP A 264 -0.82 -26.70 -3.64
C ASP A 264 0.65 -26.40 -3.92
N ALA A 265 1.33 -27.44 -4.42
CA ALA A 265 2.77 -27.48 -4.69
C ALA A 265 3.13 -26.80 -6.03
N THR A 266 2.29 -25.89 -6.50
CA THR A 266 2.51 -25.10 -7.72
C THR A 266 2.44 -23.61 -7.39
N ARG A 267 3.61 -22.98 -7.22
CA ARG A 267 3.86 -21.52 -7.00
C ARG A 267 3.79 -20.96 -5.57
N THR A 268 4.11 -21.74 -4.54
CA THR A 268 4.43 -21.14 -3.22
C THR A 268 5.84 -20.54 -3.26
N MET A 269 6.01 -19.32 -2.72
CA MET A 269 7.36 -18.82 -2.41
C MET A 269 7.90 -19.65 -1.26
N GLU A 270 9.03 -20.33 -1.48
CA GLU A 270 9.63 -21.16 -0.45
C GLU A 270 10.19 -20.25 0.66
N VAL A 271 9.58 -20.33 1.84
CA VAL A 271 10.07 -19.64 3.03
C VAL A 271 10.96 -20.63 3.78
N THR A 272 12.24 -20.30 3.86
CA THR A 272 13.20 -21.09 4.63
C THR A 272 13.26 -20.56 6.07
N TYR A 273 13.48 -21.46 7.03
CA TYR A 273 13.64 -21.09 8.43
C TYR A 273 15.12 -20.99 8.80
N GLY A 274 15.47 -19.97 9.58
CA GLY A 274 16.85 -19.71 10.02
C GLY A 274 17.52 -18.56 9.27
N ARG A 275 18.83 -18.43 9.48
CA ARG A 275 19.63 -17.40 8.80
C ARG A 275 19.86 -17.78 7.33
N PRO A 276 19.90 -16.81 6.41
CA PRO A 276 20.27 -17.05 5.02
C PRO A 276 21.67 -17.65 4.92
N GLN A 277 21.83 -18.64 4.04
CA GLN A 277 23.14 -19.18 3.68
C GLN A 277 23.76 -18.30 2.59
N TRP A 278 24.25 -17.12 3.00
CA TRP A 278 24.73 -16.09 2.07
C TRP A 278 25.70 -16.59 1.00
N PRO A 279 26.74 -17.39 1.31
CA PRO A 279 27.66 -17.84 0.27
C PRO A 279 26.99 -18.70 -0.81
N SER A 280 25.95 -19.46 -0.46
CA SER A 280 25.20 -20.28 -1.42
C SER A 280 24.29 -19.41 -2.29
N ILE A 281 23.56 -18.47 -1.67
CA ILE A 281 22.67 -17.54 -2.36
C ILE A 281 23.47 -16.68 -3.35
N MET A 282 24.57 -16.07 -2.90
CA MET A 282 25.39 -15.20 -3.76
C MET A 282 26.04 -15.97 -4.91
N ARG A 283 26.45 -17.23 -4.71
CA ARG A 283 26.95 -18.09 -5.79
C ARG A 283 25.86 -18.44 -6.82
N GLN A 284 24.62 -18.66 -6.38
CA GLN A 284 23.50 -18.89 -7.29
C GLN A 284 23.21 -17.65 -8.13
N ILE A 285 23.17 -16.48 -7.50
CA ILE A 285 22.97 -15.20 -8.19
C ILE A 285 24.12 -14.94 -9.17
N GLN A 286 25.37 -15.21 -8.77
CA GLN A 286 26.53 -15.12 -9.65
C GLN A 286 26.38 -16.01 -10.89
N SER A 287 26.03 -17.28 -10.71
CA SER A 287 25.88 -18.22 -11.82
C SER A 287 24.77 -17.78 -12.79
N GLN A 288 23.74 -17.09 -12.31
CA GLN A 288 22.72 -16.49 -13.18
C GLN A 288 23.26 -15.24 -13.88
N MET A 289 24.03 -14.40 -13.18
CA MET A 289 24.66 -13.22 -13.77
C MET A 289 25.65 -13.58 -14.90
N GLU A 290 26.35 -14.71 -14.78
CA GLU A 290 27.25 -15.23 -15.83
C GLU A 290 26.53 -15.64 -17.12
N THR A 291 25.20 -15.71 -17.12
CA THR A 291 24.40 -15.97 -18.34
C THR A 291 24.05 -14.71 -19.13
N TYR A 292 24.22 -13.52 -18.53
CA TYR A 292 24.02 -12.22 -19.16
C TYR A 292 25.33 -11.70 -19.77
N ASP A 293 25.35 -10.47 -20.28
CA ASP A 293 26.54 -9.91 -20.92
C ASP A 293 27.65 -9.69 -19.88
N LYS A 294 28.91 -9.78 -20.32
CA LYS A 294 30.08 -9.63 -19.42
C LYS A 294 30.23 -8.22 -18.87
N ASP A 295 29.66 -7.23 -19.57
CA ASP A 295 29.68 -5.83 -19.18
C ASP A 295 28.51 -5.44 -18.26
N ASP A 296 27.58 -6.37 -18.01
CA ASP A 296 26.41 -6.12 -17.17
C ASP A 296 26.80 -5.99 -15.69
N VAL A 297 26.20 -5.00 -15.03
CA VAL A 297 26.44 -4.70 -13.62
C VAL A 297 25.19 -5.02 -12.82
N LEU A 298 25.35 -5.71 -11.69
CA LEU A 298 24.27 -5.96 -10.74
C LEU A 298 24.13 -4.78 -9.78
N ASP A 299 23.03 -4.05 -9.87
CA ASP A 299 22.74 -2.93 -8.97
C ASP A 299 22.13 -3.43 -7.66
N ALA A 300 22.91 -3.33 -6.58
CA ALA A 300 22.58 -3.87 -5.27
C ALA A 300 22.09 -2.80 -4.29
N TYR A 301 20.90 -3.05 -3.77
CA TYR A 301 20.24 -2.24 -2.76
C TYR A 301 20.13 -3.03 -1.46
N ILE A 302 20.72 -2.49 -0.38
CA ILE A 302 20.76 -3.17 0.93
C ILE A 302 20.07 -2.31 1.97
N CYS A 303 19.15 -2.89 2.73
CA CYS A 303 18.44 -2.19 3.80
C CYS A 303 18.08 -3.13 4.95
N GLY A 304 18.65 -2.91 6.12
CA GLY A 304 18.43 -3.78 7.28
C GLY A 304 19.29 -3.40 8.48
N PRO A 305 19.26 -4.20 9.55
CA PRO A 305 20.11 -3.96 10.72
C PRO A 305 21.59 -4.13 10.39
N GLU A 306 22.47 -3.46 11.14
CA GLU A 306 23.93 -3.46 10.90
C GLU A 306 24.54 -4.85 10.73
N GLY A 307 24.17 -5.81 11.60
CA GLY A 307 24.66 -7.18 11.49
C GLY A 307 24.24 -7.90 10.20
N PHE A 308 23.06 -7.56 9.63
CA PHE A 308 22.63 -8.08 8.34
C PHE A 308 23.50 -7.52 7.20
N TYR A 309 23.81 -6.23 7.24
CA TYR A 309 24.67 -5.58 6.26
C TYR A 309 26.08 -6.19 6.24
N GLN A 310 26.66 -6.42 7.42
CA GLN A 310 27.98 -7.06 7.56
C GLN A 310 28.00 -8.51 7.06
N ASP A 311 26.96 -9.29 7.38
CA ASP A 311 26.83 -10.68 6.91
C ASP A 311 26.76 -10.75 5.37
N VAL A 312 26.06 -9.81 4.72
CA VAL A 312 25.97 -9.70 3.26
C VAL A 312 27.32 -9.36 2.64
N LEU A 313 27.96 -8.27 3.10
CA LEU A 313 29.20 -7.79 2.51
C LEU A 313 30.33 -8.81 2.63
N SER A 314 30.43 -9.50 3.77
CA SER A 314 31.46 -10.54 4.00
C SER A 314 31.27 -11.78 3.14
N SER A 315 30.06 -12.03 2.64
CA SER A 315 29.72 -13.23 1.88
C SER A 315 29.67 -13.01 0.37
N THR A 316 29.85 -11.77 -0.08
CA THR A 316 29.73 -11.43 -1.50
C THR A 316 31.05 -11.72 -2.22
N PRO A 317 31.05 -12.58 -3.26
CA PRO A 317 32.24 -12.84 -4.06
C PRO A 317 32.74 -11.56 -4.74
N SER A 318 34.07 -11.40 -4.82
CA SER A 318 34.71 -10.26 -5.50
C SER A 318 34.60 -10.30 -7.04
N THR A 319 34.09 -11.39 -7.60
CA THR A 319 34.04 -11.65 -9.05
C THR A 319 32.79 -11.12 -9.72
N ILE A 320 31.74 -10.78 -8.97
CA ILE A 320 30.52 -10.21 -9.54
C ILE A 320 30.70 -8.69 -9.65
N PRO A 321 30.51 -8.07 -10.83
CA PRO A 321 30.48 -6.62 -10.94
C PRO A 321 29.21 -6.10 -10.25
N ILE A 322 29.31 -5.77 -8.96
CA ILE A 322 28.20 -5.25 -8.16
C ILE A 322 28.39 -3.76 -7.90
N ARG A 323 27.36 -2.96 -8.23
CA ARG A 323 27.26 -1.57 -7.83
C ARG A 323 26.39 -1.47 -6.58
N TYR A 324 27.02 -1.22 -5.44
CA TYR A 324 26.29 -1.02 -4.18
C TYR A 324 25.75 0.40 -4.08
N HIS A 325 24.43 0.50 -3.90
CA HIS A 325 23.76 1.75 -3.61
C HIS A 325 23.66 1.93 -2.10
N VAL A 326 24.54 2.75 -1.54
CA VAL A 326 24.47 3.18 -0.13
C VAL A 326 23.36 4.24 -0.02
N LYS A 327 22.11 3.79 0.06
CA LYS A 327 20.94 4.67 0.24
C LYS A 327 20.47 4.62 1.68
N SER A 328 20.31 5.79 2.30
CA SER A 328 19.75 5.96 3.64
C SER A 328 18.23 5.79 3.59
N PHE A 329 17.78 4.55 3.62
CA PHE A 329 16.36 4.24 3.79
C PHE A 329 15.96 4.33 5.26
N ALA A 330 14.74 4.80 5.53
CA ALA A 330 14.20 4.85 6.88
C ALA A 330 13.56 3.50 7.25
N VAL A 331 14.01 2.86 8.34
CA VAL A 331 13.61 1.48 8.73
C VAL A 331 12.74 1.44 9.98
#